data_AF-A0A7Z9TH65-F1
#
_entry.id   AF-A0A7Z9TH65-F1
#
_cell.length_a   1.000
_cell.length_b   1.000
_cell.length_c   1.000
_cell.angle_alpha   90.00
_cell.angle_beta   90.00
_cell.angle_gamma   90.00
#
_symmetry.space_group_name_H-M   'P 1'
#
loop_
_entity.id
_entity.type
_entity.pdbx_description
1 polymer ?
#
loop_
_entity_poly.entity_id
_entity_poly.type
_entity_poly.pdbx_seq_one_letter_code
_entity_poly.pdbx_strand_id
1 'polypeptide(L)'
;MKKYLLISALVLLAFWGCEEQVDKLWDTSDDSGEATSDEVSPVAGDWYADSIKEFPGTECAGDSSTDIMSDDFIDSYNLWLQEDSTFALYVDEVVNLEELCVAFTGTWDGVTGCFVEYYNITLSPVSMCSSIGYNEYDLDSGDCKQSTTLSGTWLTVTSDGDSTLTLNYDPFCRDSDGYTTRDDNQDSCESNGNNWIPYKVDNLQYALTDSMQLIINSIENDTCTVFYLYLDE
;
A
#
# COMPACT_ATOMS: atom_id res chain seq x y z
N MET A 1 44.12 21.03 -22.08
CA MET A 1 43.21 19.88 -21.87
C MET A 1 43.62 19.25 -20.55
N LYS A 2 43.10 19.66 -19.38
CA LYS A 2 41.75 19.40 -18.84
C LYS A 2 41.36 17.93 -18.95
N LYS A 3 41.50 17.16 -17.86
CA LYS A 3 40.67 15.96 -17.57
C LYS A 3 40.80 15.31 -16.16
N TYR A 4 41.50 15.90 -15.18
CA TYR A 4 41.64 15.27 -13.85
C TYR A 4 41.26 16.14 -12.65
N LEU A 5 40.43 17.17 -12.83
CA LEU A 5 39.96 18.05 -11.75
C LEU A 5 38.43 18.10 -11.58
N LEU A 6 37.70 17.18 -12.22
CA LEU A 6 36.24 17.15 -12.23
C LEU A 6 35.63 15.94 -11.51
N ILE A 7 36.47 15.01 -11.00
CA ILE A 7 35.98 13.76 -10.37
C ILE A 7 35.98 13.87 -8.84
N SER A 8 36.84 14.71 -8.24
CA SER A 8 36.83 14.94 -6.77
C SER A 8 35.84 16.01 -6.31
N ALA A 9 35.21 16.76 -7.22
CA ALA A 9 34.17 17.74 -6.89
C ALA A 9 32.75 17.18 -7.03
N LEU A 10 32.57 16.00 -7.65
CA LEU A 10 31.26 15.36 -7.81
C LEU A 10 30.92 14.41 -6.64
N VAL A 11 31.90 13.98 -5.85
CA VAL A 11 31.69 13.06 -4.70
C VAL A 11 31.41 13.83 -3.39
N LEU A 12 31.67 15.14 -3.35
CA LEU A 12 31.35 16.01 -2.20
C LEU A 12 29.99 16.73 -2.32
N LEU A 13 29.28 16.58 -3.45
CA LEU A 13 27.94 17.14 -3.67
C LEU A 13 26.81 16.09 -3.58
N ALA A 14 27.15 14.82 -3.34
CA ALA A 14 26.20 13.71 -3.25
C ALA A 14 25.75 13.38 -1.81
N PHE A 15 26.29 14.08 -0.79
CA PHE A 15 25.97 13.84 0.63
C PHE A 15 25.45 15.08 1.36
N TRP A 16 25.01 16.11 0.64
CA TRP A 16 24.47 17.36 1.22
C TRP A 16 22.98 17.56 0.92
N GLY A 17 22.27 16.50 0.51
CA GLY A 17 20.87 16.58 0.09
C GLY A 17 19.83 15.99 1.04
N CYS A 18 20.20 15.16 2.02
CA CYS A 18 19.22 14.43 2.84
C CYS A 18 19.42 14.52 4.35
N GLU A 19 20.55 15.03 4.87
CA GLU A 19 20.74 15.15 6.32
C GLU A 19 20.04 16.39 6.90
N GLU A 20 19.95 17.49 6.14
CA GLU A 20 19.38 18.77 6.63
C GLU A 20 17.83 18.75 6.71
N GLN A 21 17.16 17.79 6.06
CA GLN A 21 15.71 17.60 6.23
C GLN A 21 15.37 16.74 7.45
N VAL A 22 16.26 15.82 7.85
CA VAL A 22 16.08 15.06 9.10
C VAL A 22 16.18 16.01 10.28
N ASP A 23 17.17 16.91 10.34
CA ASP A 23 17.28 17.87 11.45
C ASP A 23 16.09 18.84 11.55
N LYS A 24 15.48 19.22 10.42
CA LYS A 24 14.25 20.04 10.39
C LYS A 24 12.99 19.31 10.87
N LEU A 25 12.95 17.98 10.77
CA LEU A 25 11.87 17.15 11.32
C LEU A 25 11.87 17.14 12.88
N TRP A 26 12.96 17.58 13.54
CA TRP A 26 13.13 17.44 14.99
C TRP A 26 13.27 18.75 15.79
N ASP A 27 13.39 19.91 15.16
CA ASP A 27 13.46 21.19 15.89
C ASP A 27 12.06 21.72 16.22
N THR A 28 11.41 21.11 17.22
CA THR A 28 10.11 21.57 17.78
C THR A 28 10.26 22.77 18.71
N SER A 29 11.24 23.65 18.47
CA SER A 29 11.55 24.77 19.35
C SER A 29 11.53 26.14 18.68
N ASP A 30 10.55 26.42 17.82
CA ASP A 30 10.21 27.82 17.48
C ASP A 30 8.85 28.24 18.06
N ASP A 31 8.97 28.92 19.20
CA ASP A 31 7.92 29.53 20.03
C ASP A 31 7.35 30.81 19.38
N SER A 32 7.03 30.77 18.08
CA SER A 32 6.42 31.89 17.36
C SER A 32 5.27 31.45 16.47
N GLY A 33 4.05 31.63 16.98
CA GLY A 33 2.79 31.29 16.32
C GLY A 33 2.47 32.09 15.05
N GLU A 34 3.14 31.75 13.95
CA GLU A 34 2.67 31.93 12.58
C GLU A 34 3.04 30.67 11.79
N ALA A 35 2.05 29.83 11.48
CA ALA A 35 2.23 28.68 10.59
C ALA A 35 2.63 29.19 9.20
N THR A 36 3.93 29.21 8.92
CA THR A 36 4.44 29.36 7.56
C THR A 36 4.13 28.07 6.81
N SER A 37 3.57 28.19 5.61
CA SER A 37 3.17 27.09 4.71
C SER A 37 4.31 26.20 4.19
N ASP A 38 5.48 26.27 4.84
CA ASP A 38 6.73 25.62 4.44
C ASP A 38 7.17 24.52 5.43
N GLU A 39 6.36 24.23 6.46
CA GLU A 39 6.57 23.07 7.32
C GLU A 39 6.06 21.81 6.61
N VAL A 40 7.01 20.95 6.21
CA VAL A 40 6.71 19.63 5.67
C VAL A 40 5.99 18.83 6.76
N SER A 41 4.82 18.27 6.46
CA SER A 41 4.09 17.46 7.43
C SER A 41 4.95 16.27 7.87
N PRO A 42 4.99 15.94 9.17
CA PRO A 42 5.82 14.85 9.68
C PRO A 42 5.40 13.45 9.18
N VAL A 43 4.24 13.34 8.54
CA VAL A 43 3.79 12.09 7.88
C VAL A 43 4.27 11.97 6.43
N ALA A 44 4.82 13.04 5.84
CA ALA A 44 5.36 12.95 4.49
C ALA A 44 6.57 11.99 4.49
N GLY A 45 6.57 11.05 3.56
CA GLY A 45 7.58 10.00 3.46
C GLY A 45 7.12 8.76 2.72
N ASP A 46 8.06 7.83 2.60
CA ASP A 46 7.88 6.52 1.99
C ASP A 46 7.66 5.51 3.11
N TRP A 47 6.50 4.87 3.13
CA TRP A 47 6.04 4.05 4.24
C TRP A 47 5.77 2.63 3.77
N TYR A 48 6.49 1.67 4.34
CA TYR A 48 6.23 0.26 4.11
C TYR A 48 5.66 -0.35 5.39
N ALA A 49 5.11 -1.56 5.34
CA ALA A 49 5.17 -2.37 6.54
C ALA A 49 5.40 -3.84 6.27
N ASP A 50 6.02 -4.45 7.27
CA ASP A 50 6.29 -5.88 7.27
C ASP A 50 5.01 -6.71 7.45
N SER A 51 3.91 -6.11 7.96
CA SER A 51 2.60 -6.75 8.07
C SER A 51 1.47 -5.72 8.12
N ILE A 52 0.34 -5.99 7.45
CA ILE A 52 -0.93 -5.28 7.64
C ILE A 52 -1.79 -6.16 8.53
N LYS A 53 -2.03 -5.72 9.77
CA LYS A 53 -2.82 -6.48 10.73
C LYS A 53 -4.12 -5.78 11.00
N GLU A 54 -5.24 -6.48 10.91
CA GLU A 54 -6.52 -5.97 11.38
C GLU A 54 -6.71 -6.40 12.84
N PHE A 55 -6.67 -5.43 13.75
CA PHE A 55 -7.05 -5.64 15.14
C PHE A 55 -8.51 -5.25 15.32
N PRO A 56 -9.30 -6.01 16.11
CA PRO A 56 -10.57 -5.52 16.59
C PRO A 56 -10.31 -4.43 17.64
N GLY A 57 -10.62 -3.17 17.32
CA GLY A 57 -10.41 -2.04 18.22
C GLY A 57 -9.41 -1.01 17.70
N THR A 58 -9.62 0.26 18.04
CA THR A 58 -8.74 1.39 17.68
C THR A 58 -7.38 1.43 18.39
N GLU A 59 -7.12 0.54 19.35
CA GLU A 59 -5.89 0.56 20.15
C GLU A 59 -4.71 -0.21 19.53
N CYS A 60 -4.91 -0.87 18.38
CA CYS A 60 -3.87 -1.66 17.69
C CYS A 60 -3.20 -2.72 18.61
N ALA A 61 -3.92 -3.17 19.65
CA ALA A 61 -3.37 -3.93 20.77
C ALA A 61 -4.30 -5.06 21.24
N GLY A 62 -5.16 -5.56 20.34
CA GLY A 62 -6.04 -6.69 20.63
C GLY A 62 -5.28 -8.01 20.77
N ASP A 63 -5.81 -8.93 21.59
CA ASP A 63 -5.29 -10.31 21.75
C ASP A 63 -5.41 -11.17 20.48
N SER A 64 -6.22 -10.73 19.50
CA SER A 64 -6.39 -11.35 18.20
C SER A 64 -6.19 -10.32 17.10
N SER A 65 -5.49 -10.70 16.03
CA SER A 65 -5.36 -9.91 14.80
C SER A 65 -5.53 -10.81 13.59
N THR A 66 -6.15 -10.29 12.54
CA THR A 66 -6.12 -10.90 11.20
C THR A 66 -4.90 -10.37 10.47
N ASP A 67 -4.15 -11.24 9.78
CA ASP A 67 -3.03 -10.81 8.95
C ASP A 67 -3.50 -10.64 7.50
N ILE A 68 -3.81 -9.40 7.13
CA ILE A 68 -4.37 -9.05 5.82
C ILE A 68 -3.38 -9.39 4.70
N MET A 69 -2.08 -9.30 4.96
CA MET A 69 -1.08 -9.65 3.95
C MET A 69 -1.21 -11.11 3.54
N SER A 70 -1.42 -12.00 4.52
CA SER A 70 -1.60 -13.43 4.26
C SER A 70 -2.98 -13.76 3.69
N ASP A 71 -4.03 -13.09 4.16
CA ASP A 71 -5.41 -13.40 3.74
C ASP A 71 -5.71 -12.93 2.32
N ASP A 72 -5.12 -11.80 1.90
CA ASP A 72 -5.30 -11.20 0.57
C ASP A 72 -4.11 -11.48 -0.37
N PHE A 73 -3.15 -12.33 0.03
CA PHE A 73 -1.97 -12.73 -0.75
C PHE A 73 -1.08 -11.55 -1.18
N ILE A 74 -0.99 -10.52 -0.34
CA ILE A 74 -0.12 -9.36 -0.57
C ILE A 74 1.34 -9.80 -0.31
N ASP A 75 2.16 -9.77 -1.36
CA ASP A 75 3.59 -10.04 -1.29
C ASP A 75 4.37 -8.80 -0.84
N SER A 76 3.98 -7.63 -1.35
CA SER A 76 4.57 -6.36 -0.92
C SER A 76 3.60 -5.19 -1.09
N TYR A 77 3.84 -4.11 -0.35
CA TYR A 77 3.11 -2.87 -0.55
C TYR A 77 3.95 -1.67 -0.12
N ASN A 78 3.61 -0.49 -0.63
CA ASN A 78 4.26 0.76 -0.27
C ASN A 78 3.27 1.93 -0.32
N LEU A 79 3.28 2.77 0.70
CA LEU A 79 2.52 4.01 0.79
C LEU A 79 3.47 5.20 0.71
N TRP A 80 3.31 6.01 -0.33
CA TRP A 80 4.02 7.26 -0.52
C TRP A 80 3.13 8.42 -0.14
N LEU A 81 3.53 9.21 0.85
CA LEU A 81 2.92 10.51 1.20
C LEU A 81 3.91 11.60 0.80
N GLN A 82 3.76 12.15 -0.40
CA GLN A 82 4.74 13.10 -0.95
C GLN A 82 4.56 14.51 -0.37
N GLU A 83 5.66 15.26 -0.26
CA GLU A 83 5.66 16.64 0.27
C GLU A 83 4.72 17.59 -0.49
N ASP A 84 4.44 17.30 -1.77
CA ASP A 84 3.52 18.06 -2.61
C ASP A 84 2.03 17.76 -2.34
N SER A 85 1.74 17.02 -1.27
CA SER A 85 0.40 16.57 -0.86
C SER A 85 -0.25 15.58 -1.83
N THR A 86 0.53 14.90 -2.68
CA THR A 86 0.07 13.74 -3.44
C THR A 86 0.39 12.44 -2.70
N PHE A 87 -0.43 11.41 -2.86
CA PHE A 87 -0.11 10.08 -2.37
C PHE A 87 -0.21 9.04 -3.46
N ALA A 88 0.50 7.94 -3.26
CA ALA A 88 0.29 6.70 -3.99
C ALA A 88 0.39 5.53 -3.02
N LEU A 89 -0.49 4.55 -3.18
CA LEU A 89 -0.43 3.25 -2.52
C LEU A 89 -0.25 2.21 -3.60
N TYR A 90 0.81 1.42 -3.47
CA TYR A 90 1.11 0.30 -4.35
C TYR A 90 0.99 -0.99 -3.57
N VAL A 91 0.37 -2.00 -4.17
CA VAL A 91 0.17 -3.32 -3.60
C VAL A 91 0.49 -4.35 -4.68
N ASP A 92 1.43 -5.23 -4.38
CA ASP A 92 1.74 -6.42 -5.16
C ASP A 92 1.16 -7.64 -4.46
N GLU A 93 0.40 -8.42 -5.21
CA GLU A 93 -0.24 -9.64 -4.76
C GLU A 93 0.33 -10.81 -5.55
N VAL A 94 0.68 -11.90 -4.84
CA VAL A 94 1.21 -13.13 -5.44
C VAL A 94 0.53 -14.33 -4.81
N VAL A 95 -0.20 -15.09 -5.63
CA VAL A 95 -0.91 -16.30 -5.23
C VAL A 95 -0.22 -17.52 -5.81
N ASN A 96 0.21 -18.42 -4.93
CA ASN A 96 0.64 -19.75 -5.33
C ASN A 96 -0.58 -20.63 -5.68
N LEU A 97 -0.73 -20.98 -6.96
CA LEU A 97 -1.90 -21.74 -7.42
C LEU A 97 -1.93 -23.19 -6.91
N GLU A 98 -0.77 -23.79 -6.62
CA GLU A 98 -0.70 -25.13 -6.02
C GLU A 98 -1.27 -25.10 -4.60
N GLU A 99 -0.80 -24.17 -3.77
CA GLU A 99 -1.28 -24.02 -2.40
C GLU A 99 -2.77 -23.68 -2.36
N LEU A 100 -3.23 -22.76 -3.22
CA LEU A 100 -4.64 -22.42 -3.34
C LEU A 100 -5.48 -23.65 -3.77
N CYS A 101 -4.97 -24.45 -4.70
CA CYS A 101 -5.63 -25.68 -5.14
C CYS A 101 -5.80 -26.66 -3.97
N VAL A 102 -4.75 -26.84 -3.18
CA VAL A 102 -4.78 -27.71 -1.99
C VAL A 102 -5.75 -27.17 -0.94
N ALA A 103 -5.82 -25.85 -0.74
CA ALA A 103 -6.77 -25.22 0.18
C ALA A 103 -8.23 -25.50 -0.19
N PHE A 104 -8.55 -25.57 -1.49
CA PHE A 104 -9.86 -26.01 -1.99
C PHE A 104 -10.04 -27.54 -2.02
N THR A 105 -9.21 -28.30 -1.32
CA THR A 105 -9.20 -29.78 -1.32
C THR A 105 -8.99 -30.38 -2.71
N GLY A 106 -8.32 -29.64 -3.60
CA GLY A 106 -7.97 -30.08 -4.93
C GLY A 106 -6.65 -30.85 -4.98
N THR A 107 -6.37 -31.42 -6.14
CA THR A 107 -5.08 -32.01 -6.50
C THR A 107 -4.47 -31.18 -7.62
N TRP A 108 -3.28 -30.62 -7.38
CA TRP A 108 -2.56 -29.81 -8.35
C TRP A 108 -1.76 -30.66 -9.33
N ASP A 109 -1.77 -30.28 -10.60
CA ASP A 109 -0.90 -30.78 -11.65
C ASP A 109 -0.43 -29.59 -12.51
N GLY A 110 0.88 -29.39 -12.62
CA GLY A 110 1.46 -28.19 -13.29
C GLY A 110 1.18 -28.07 -14.78
N VAL A 111 0.52 -29.07 -15.41
CA VAL A 111 0.13 -29.04 -16.82
C VAL A 111 -1.38 -28.82 -16.98
N THR A 112 -2.18 -29.53 -16.20
CA THR A 112 -3.65 -29.53 -16.31
C THR A 112 -4.32 -28.56 -15.34
N GLY A 113 -3.62 -28.12 -14.30
CA GLY A 113 -4.07 -27.20 -13.26
C GLY A 113 -4.67 -27.91 -12.05
N CYS A 114 -5.68 -27.31 -11.44
CA CYS A 114 -6.29 -27.81 -10.22
C CYS A 114 -7.49 -28.72 -10.50
N PHE A 115 -7.42 -29.98 -10.07
CA PHE A 115 -8.57 -30.86 -10.03
C PHE A 115 -9.27 -30.77 -8.67
N VAL A 116 -10.51 -30.28 -8.64
CA VAL A 116 -11.30 -30.18 -7.41
C VAL A 116 -12.31 -31.33 -7.36
N GLU A 117 -12.07 -32.32 -6.49
CA GLU A 117 -12.86 -33.56 -6.41
C GLU A 117 -14.33 -33.27 -6.10
N TYR A 118 -14.61 -32.35 -5.16
CA TYR A 118 -15.96 -32.01 -4.72
C TYR A 118 -16.87 -31.54 -5.87
N TYR A 119 -16.32 -30.74 -6.81
CA TYR A 119 -17.06 -30.25 -7.98
C TYR A 119 -16.86 -31.13 -9.22
N ASN A 120 -15.92 -32.09 -9.18
CA ASN A 120 -15.48 -32.90 -10.30
C ASN A 120 -15.14 -32.06 -11.54
N ILE A 121 -14.36 -31.00 -11.32
CA ILE A 121 -13.89 -30.07 -12.35
C ILE A 121 -12.37 -30.00 -12.34
N THR A 122 -11.80 -29.71 -13.51
CA THR A 122 -10.39 -29.34 -13.66
C THR A 122 -10.32 -27.90 -14.14
N LEU A 123 -9.70 -27.03 -13.35
CA LEU A 123 -9.45 -25.64 -13.70
C LEU A 123 -8.01 -25.53 -14.21
N SER A 124 -7.84 -25.09 -15.46
CA SER A 124 -6.49 -24.80 -15.98
C SER A 124 -5.83 -23.69 -15.16
N PRO A 125 -4.50 -23.62 -15.07
CA PRO A 125 -3.81 -22.59 -14.27
C PRO A 125 -4.27 -21.17 -14.63
N VAL A 126 -4.37 -20.86 -15.93
CA VAL A 126 -4.85 -19.56 -16.42
C VAL A 126 -6.31 -19.30 -16.04
N SER A 127 -7.18 -20.31 -16.13
CA SER A 127 -8.59 -20.17 -15.74
C SER A 127 -8.72 -19.90 -14.26
N MET A 128 -7.94 -20.60 -13.43
CA MET A 128 -7.92 -20.41 -11.98
C MET A 128 -7.46 -18.99 -11.66
N CYS A 129 -6.36 -18.52 -12.25
CA CYS A 129 -5.86 -17.15 -12.14
C CYS A 129 -6.95 -16.10 -12.42
N SER A 130 -7.57 -16.18 -13.59
CA SER A 130 -8.61 -15.23 -14.00
C SER A 130 -9.86 -15.27 -13.12
N SER A 131 -10.17 -16.42 -12.52
CA SER A 131 -11.39 -16.59 -11.72
C SER A 131 -11.30 -15.96 -10.34
N ILE A 132 -10.10 -15.74 -9.83
CA ILE A 132 -9.83 -15.07 -8.55
C ILE A 132 -9.45 -13.59 -8.72
N GLY A 133 -9.65 -13.02 -9.92
CA GLY A 133 -9.39 -11.60 -10.21
C GLY A 133 -7.99 -11.28 -10.72
N TYR A 134 -7.05 -12.24 -10.62
CA TYR A 134 -5.66 -12.07 -11.04
C TYR A 134 -5.52 -12.23 -12.56
N ASN A 135 -4.63 -11.43 -13.15
CA ASN A 135 -4.52 -11.36 -14.60
C ASN A 135 -3.14 -11.66 -15.16
N GLU A 136 -2.14 -11.84 -14.31
CA GLU A 136 -0.80 -12.23 -14.72
C GLU A 136 -0.51 -13.63 -14.21
N TYR A 137 -0.46 -14.60 -15.11
CA TYR A 137 0.02 -15.94 -14.79
C TYR A 137 1.49 -16.03 -15.19
N ASP A 138 2.36 -16.27 -14.21
CA ASP A 138 3.78 -16.48 -14.42
C ASP A 138 4.01 -17.93 -14.86
N LEU A 139 4.44 -18.12 -16.11
CA LEU A 139 4.69 -19.46 -16.67
C LEU A 139 5.91 -20.16 -16.03
N ASP A 140 6.85 -19.39 -15.47
CA ASP A 140 8.08 -19.93 -14.90
C ASP A 140 7.87 -20.32 -13.44
N SER A 141 7.13 -19.51 -12.67
CA SER A 141 6.84 -19.81 -11.26
C SER A 141 5.55 -20.62 -11.05
N GLY A 142 4.58 -20.51 -11.97
CA GLY A 142 3.26 -21.12 -11.82
C GLY A 142 2.31 -20.34 -10.92
N ASP A 143 2.64 -19.09 -10.59
CA ASP A 143 1.87 -18.22 -9.70
C ASP A 143 0.99 -17.24 -10.48
N CYS A 144 0.01 -16.70 -9.77
CA CYS A 144 -0.77 -15.56 -10.20
C CYS A 144 -0.28 -14.30 -9.53
N LYS A 145 -0.08 -13.25 -10.32
CA LYS A 145 0.41 -11.96 -9.85
C LYS A 145 -0.55 -10.86 -10.27
N GLN A 146 -0.65 -9.85 -9.41
CA GLN A 146 -1.36 -8.62 -9.69
C GLN A 146 -0.67 -7.49 -8.96
N SER A 147 -0.51 -6.38 -9.66
CA SER A 147 -0.11 -5.12 -9.06
C SER A 147 -1.28 -4.16 -9.14
N THR A 148 -1.62 -3.54 -8.02
CA THR A 148 -2.66 -2.52 -7.92
C THR A 148 -2.03 -1.23 -7.42
N THR A 149 -2.42 -0.09 -8.01
CA THR A 149 -2.01 1.23 -7.55
C THR A 149 -3.21 2.10 -7.33
N LEU A 150 -3.27 2.76 -6.18
CA LEU A 150 -4.18 3.85 -5.89
C LEU A 150 -3.37 5.13 -5.74
N SER A 151 -3.93 6.25 -6.17
CA SER A 151 -3.30 7.57 -6.02
C SER A 151 -4.32 8.61 -5.61
N GLY A 152 -3.83 9.78 -5.25
CA GLY A 152 -4.66 10.94 -5.02
C GLY A 152 -3.92 12.04 -4.27
N THR A 153 -4.67 12.78 -3.46
CA THR A 153 -4.12 13.84 -2.60
C THR A 153 -4.39 13.56 -1.14
N TRP A 154 -3.51 14.03 -0.27
CA TRP A 154 -3.66 13.86 1.16
C TRP A 154 -3.57 15.20 1.88
N LEU A 155 -4.16 15.25 3.07
CA LEU A 155 -4.08 16.40 3.97
C LEU A 155 -4.03 15.91 5.41
N THR A 156 -3.20 16.55 6.24
CA THR A 156 -3.22 16.33 7.68
C THR A 156 -3.78 17.53 8.42
N VAL A 157 -4.55 17.26 9.47
CA VAL A 157 -4.99 18.26 10.45
C VAL A 157 -4.59 17.77 11.85
N THR A 158 -3.71 18.53 12.50
CA THR A 158 -3.32 18.30 13.90
C THR A 158 -4.07 19.26 14.82
N SER A 159 -4.69 18.72 15.87
CA SER A 159 -5.39 19.50 16.90
C SER A 159 -4.99 19.02 18.30
N ASP A 160 -5.36 19.76 19.33
CA ASP A 160 -5.10 19.38 20.73
C ASP A 160 -5.82 18.06 21.08
N GLY A 161 -5.17 16.93 20.82
CA GLY A 161 -5.60 15.58 21.21
C GLY A 161 -5.93 14.61 20.06
N ASP A 162 -6.16 15.10 18.84
CA ASP A 162 -6.48 14.28 17.66
C ASP A 162 -5.72 14.75 16.43
N SER A 163 -5.11 13.81 15.71
CA SER A 163 -4.47 14.03 14.41
C SER A 163 -5.19 13.23 13.34
N THR A 164 -5.64 13.91 12.29
CA THR A 164 -6.43 13.31 11.20
C THR A 164 -5.67 13.40 9.89
N LEU A 165 -5.58 12.27 9.18
CA LEU A 165 -5.10 12.13 7.82
C LEU A 165 -6.31 11.92 6.92
N THR A 166 -6.52 12.84 5.98
CA THR A 166 -7.56 12.75 4.95
C THR A 166 -6.92 12.30 3.65
N LEU A 167 -7.37 11.18 3.09
CA LEU A 167 -6.99 10.70 1.76
C LEU A 167 -8.13 10.95 0.78
N ASN A 168 -7.87 11.73 -0.27
CA ASN A 168 -8.79 11.97 -1.38
C ASN A 168 -8.28 11.18 -2.59
N TYR A 169 -8.99 10.13 -2.95
CA TYR A 169 -8.57 9.20 -4.00
C TYR A 169 -8.91 9.74 -5.39
N ASP A 170 -8.00 9.53 -6.32
CA ASP A 170 -8.29 9.60 -7.75
C ASP A 170 -9.33 8.53 -8.13
N PRO A 171 -10.04 8.68 -9.26
CA PRO A 171 -10.99 7.68 -9.70
C PRO A 171 -10.37 6.28 -9.87
N PHE A 172 -11.05 5.24 -9.40
CA PHE A 172 -10.60 3.85 -9.49
C PHE A 172 -11.77 2.89 -9.69
N CYS A 173 -11.47 1.65 -10.10
CA CYS A 173 -12.46 0.60 -10.27
C CYS A 173 -12.49 -0.37 -9.08
N ARG A 174 -13.69 -0.87 -8.75
CA ARG A 174 -13.92 -1.81 -7.65
C ARG A 174 -14.88 -2.91 -8.06
N ASP A 175 -14.61 -4.15 -7.69
CA ASP A 175 -15.51 -5.28 -7.97
C ASP A 175 -16.73 -5.30 -7.03
N SER A 176 -17.55 -6.35 -7.16
CA SER A 176 -18.76 -6.54 -6.34
C SER A 176 -18.49 -6.88 -4.88
N ASP A 177 -17.32 -7.42 -4.57
CA ASP A 177 -16.92 -7.84 -3.23
C ASP A 177 -16.23 -6.69 -2.47
N GLY A 178 -15.87 -5.62 -3.18
CA GLY A 178 -15.34 -4.40 -2.59
C GLY A 178 -13.84 -4.22 -2.80
N TYR A 179 -13.20 -5.10 -3.58
CA TYR A 179 -11.77 -5.03 -3.87
C TYR A 179 -11.49 -4.13 -5.06
N THR A 180 -10.40 -3.39 -4.99
CA THR A 180 -9.90 -2.60 -6.11
C THR A 180 -9.50 -3.50 -7.26
N THR A 181 -9.85 -3.10 -8.48
CA THR A 181 -9.46 -3.81 -9.69
C THR A 181 -8.46 -2.98 -10.50
N ARG A 182 -7.79 -3.64 -11.43
CA ARG A 182 -6.84 -3.00 -12.37
C ARG A 182 -7.49 -2.11 -13.44
N ASP A 183 -8.82 -2.11 -13.56
CA ASP A 183 -9.49 -1.34 -14.60
C ASP A 183 -9.24 0.16 -14.35
N ASP A 184 -8.45 0.77 -15.23
CA ASP A 184 -7.93 2.14 -15.06
C ASP A 184 -8.85 3.23 -15.64
N ASN A 185 -9.98 2.80 -16.21
CA ASN A 185 -10.98 3.69 -16.80
C ASN A 185 -12.40 3.16 -16.64
N GLN A 186 -13.34 4.09 -16.60
CA GLN A 186 -14.76 3.83 -16.38
C GLN A 186 -15.35 2.81 -17.38
N ASP A 187 -15.05 2.95 -18.67
CA ASP A 187 -15.65 2.09 -19.71
C ASP A 187 -15.26 0.62 -19.51
N SER A 188 -13.97 0.35 -19.27
CA SER A 188 -13.48 -1.01 -19.00
C SER A 188 -14.08 -1.59 -17.72
N CYS A 189 -14.05 -0.81 -16.64
CA CYS A 189 -14.59 -1.16 -15.33
C CYS A 189 -16.06 -1.60 -15.43
N GLU A 190 -16.91 -0.74 -15.98
CA GLU A 190 -18.35 -1.01 -16.10
C GLU A 190 -18.65 -2.15 -17.07
N SER A 191 -17.85 -2.31 -18.14
CA SER A 191 -18.01 -3.43 -19.09
C SER A 191 -17.74 -4.80 -18.47
N ASN A 192 -16.87 -4.85 -17.46
CA ASN A 192 -16.56 -6.05 -16.69
C ASN A 192 -17.57 -6.31 -15.56
N GLY A 193 -18.58 -5.44 -15.40
CA GLY A 193 -19.58 -5.54 -14.33
C GLY A 193 -19.08 -5.00 -12.98
N ASN A 194 -17.93 -4.32 -12.97
CA ASN A 194 -17.38 -3.65 -11.81
C ASN A 194 -17.99 -2.25 -11.63
N ASN A 195 -17.75 -1.64 -10.47
CA ASN A 195 -18.24 -0.31 -10.13
C ASN A 195 -17.13 0.72 -10.20
N TRP A 196 -17.30 1.73 -11.04
CA TRP A 196 -16.39 2.87 -11.12
C TRP A 196 -16.63 3.82 -9.94
N ILE A 197 -15.57 4.13 -9.20
CA ILE A 197 -15.60 5.05 -8.06
C ILE A 197 -15.02 6.39 -8.53
N PRO A 198 -15.85 7.41 -8.82
CA PRO A 198 -15.37 8.68 -9.36
C PRO A 198 -14.74 9.59 -8.29
N TYR A 199 -15.01 9.31 -7.02
CA TYR A 199 -14.53 10.09 -5.88
C TYR A 199 -14.69 9.30 -4.59
N LYS A 200 -13.64 9.23 -3.78
CA LYS A 200 -13.66 8.67 -2.43
C LYS A 200 -12.81 9.53 -1.51
N VAL A 201 -13.27 9.69 -0.27
CA VAL A 201 -12.53 10.37 0.80
C VAL A 201 -12.55 9.50 2.04
N ASP A 202 -11.38 9.19 2.56
CA ASP A 202 -11.23 8.52 3.85
C ASP A 202 -10.63 9.51 4.86
N ASN A 203 -11.20 9.54 6.07
CA ASN A 203 -10.68 10.31 7.19
C ASN A 203 -10.19 9.33 8.25
N LEU A 204 -8.89 9.32 8.47
CA LEU A 204 -8.20 8.35 9.28
C LEU A 204 -7.57 9.07 10.46
N GLN A 205 -7.69 8.52 11.66
CA GLN A 205 -6.88 8.98 12.77
C GLN A 205 -5.45 8.48 12.55
N TYR A 206 -4.45 9.32 12.82
CA TYR A 206 -3.06 8.87 12.76
C TYR A 206 -2.29 9.24 14.01
N ALA A 207 -1.25 8.46 14.30
CA ALA A 207 -0.24 8.79 15.29
C ALA A 207 1.15 8.47 14.71
N LEU A 208 2.07 9.42 14.84
CA LEU A 208 3.48 9.20 14.54
C LEU A 208 4.23 8.94 15.85
N THR A 209 4.96 7.83 15.90
CA THR A 209 5.77 7.47 17.08
C THR A 209 7.22 7.93 16.91
N ASP A 210 7.93 8.09 18.04
CA ASP A 210 9.37 8.38 18.06
C ASP A 210 10.23 7.33 17.35
N SER A 211 9.69 6.12 17.14
CA SER A 211 10.32 5.02 16.41
C SER A 211 10.05 5.01 14.90
N MET A 212 9.61 6.15 14.33
CA MET A 212 9.27 6.28 12.91
C MET A 212 8.19 5.28 12.45
N GLN A 213 7.19 5.06 13.31
CA GLN A 213 6.01 4.28 12.97
C GLN A 213 4.84 5.22 12.75
N LEU A 214 4.18 5.09 11.60
CA LEU A 214 2.91 5.72 11.28
C LEU A 214 1.79 4.74 11.57
N ILE A 215 0.98 5.05 12.57
CA ILE A 215 -0.20 4.26 12.94
C ILE A 215 -1.41 4.94 12.32
N ILE A 216 -2.21 4.20 11.55
CA ILE A 216 -3.43 4.69 10.90
C ILE A 216 -4.62 3.89 11.43
N ASN A 217 -5.59 4.60 11.99
CA ASN A 217 -6.83 4.04 12.54
C ASN A 217 -8.03 4.44 11.68
N SER A 218 -8.73 3.45 11.15
CA SER A 218 -10.03 3.65 10.53
C SER A 218 -11.11 3.68 11.60
N ILE A 219 -11.64 4.87 11.88
CA ILE A 219 -12.67 5.08 12.90
C ILE A 219 -13.97 4.33 12.53
N GLU A 220 -14.27 4.23 11.22
CA GLU A 220 -15.51 3.61 10.75
C GLU A 220 -15.50 2.08 10.87
N ASN A 221 -14.35 1.45 10.70
CA ASN A 221 -14.21 0.00 10.68
C ASN A 221 -13.54 -0.58 11.93
N ASP A 222 -13.10 0.27 12.87
CA ASP A 222 -12.40 -0.13 14.09
C ASP A 222 -11.13 -0.96 13.79
N THR A 223 -10.44 -0.58 12.70
CA THR A 223 -9.22 -1.22 12.20
C THR A 223 -8.01 -0.32 12.38
N CYS A 224 -6.85 -0.92 12.54
CA CYS A 224 -5.58 -0.21 12.71
C CYS A 224 -4.49 -0.82 11.84
N THR A 225 -3.73 0.01 11.12
CA THR A 225 -2.55 -0.41 10.36
C THR A 225 -1.32 0.34 10.84
N VAL A 226 -0.19 -0.37 10.98
CA VAL A 226 1.09 0.21 11.38
C VAL A 226 2.04 0.17 10.19
N PHE A 227 2.59 1.33 9.84
CA PHE A 227 3.61 1.50 8.82
C PHE A 227 4.93 1.94 9.46
N TYR A 228 6.02 1.65 8.78
CA TYR A 228 7.40 1.98 9.14
C TYR A 228 7.99 2.86 8.04
N LEU A 229 8.69 3.92 8.44
CA LEU A 229 9.37 4.80 7.49
C LEU A 229 10.48 4.01 6.79
N TYR A 230 10.46 3.99 5.46
CA TYR A 230 11.52 3.44 4.65
C TYR A 230 12.72 4.39 4.70
N LEU A 231 13.81 3.93 5.31
CA LEU A 231 15.10 4.62 5.29
C LEU A 231 15.95 3.92 4.23
N ASP A 232 16.21 4.59 3.11
CA ASP A 232 17.21 4.14 2.14
C ASP A 232 18.56 3.97 2.88
N GLU A 233 19.03 2.72 3.04
CA GLU A 233 20.37 2.40 3.55
C GLU A 233 21.47 2.56 2.49
#